data_AF-A0A0K2RLD8-F1
#
_entry.id   AF-A0A0K2RLD8-F1
#
_cell.length_a   1.000
_cell.length_b   1.000
_cell.length_c   1.000
_cell.angle_alpha   90.00
_cell.angle_beta   90.00
_cell.angle_gamma   90.00
#
_symmetry.space_group_name_H-M   'P 1'
#
loop_
_entity.id
_entity.type
_entity.pdbx_description
1 polymer ?
#
loop_
_entity_poly.entity_id
_entity_poly.type
_entity_poly.pdbx_seq_one_letter_code
_entity_poly.pdbx_strand_id
1 'polypeptide(L)'
;MAELDVVLDSRGQGASARLAELDAFTPWTSSRARFVGTAAELVDFLAGLLAVADGVRLHPAVLDVELEELAQLVLPELRRRAVLKPVAQGGTFRELLGLERPLSRYASVGAAGAAVVGLEN
;
A
#
# COMPACT_ATOMS: atom_id res chain seq x y z
N MET A 1 -10.08 1.86 3.38
CA MET A 1 -8.84 1.09 3.12
C MET A 1 -9.18 -0.39 3.20
N ALA A 2 -8.79 -1.18 2.21
CA ALA A 2 -9.04 -2.63 2.18
C ALA A 2 -7.82 -3.41 2.68
N GLU A 3 -8.04 -4.62 3.19
CA GLU A 3 -6.98 -5.57 3.56
C GLU A 3 -7.19 -6.89 2.83
N LEU A 4 -6.11 -7.48 2.32
CA LEU A 4 -6.17 -8.66 1.45
C LEU A 4 -5.01 -9.61 1.76
N ASP A 5 -5.32 -10.84 2.17
CA ASP A 5 -4.37 -11.94 2.15
C ASP A 5 -4.14 -12.39 0.70
N VAL A 6 -2.90 -12.64 0.31
CA VAL A 6 -2.56 -12.93 -1.10
C VAL A 6 -1.71 -14.20 -1.20
N VAL A 7 -2.15 -15.11 -2.07
CA VAL A 7 -1.39 -16.26 -2.55
C VAL A 7 -1.36 -16.19 -4.07
N LEU A 8 -0.16 -16.19 -4.66
CA LEU A 8 -0.01 -16.11 -6.12
C LEU A 8 0.49 -17.42 -6.72
N ASP A 9 0.20 -17.62 -8.00
CA ASP A 9 0.95 -18.58 -8.80
C ASP A 9 2.43 -18.17 -8.80
N SER A 10 3.34 -19.12 -8.65
CA SER A 10 4.77 -18.84 -8.75
C SER A 10 5.57 -20.08 -9.13
N ARG A 11 6.63 -19.90 -9.93
CA ARG A 11 7.59 -20.95 -10.32
C ARG A 11 6.93 -22.24 -10.86
N GLY A 12 5.83 -22.09 -11.60
CA GLY A 12 5.07 -23.20 -12.19
C GLY A 12 4.11 -23.92 -11.23
N GLN A 13 4.01 -23.47 -9.98
CA GLN A 13 3.08 -23.99 -8.99
C GLN A 13 1.87 -23.05 -8.83
N GLY A 14 0.67 -23.60 -8.88
CA GLY A 14 -0.57 -22.83 -8.73
C GLY A 14 -0.83 -22.41 -7.29
N ALA A 15 -1.41 -21.22 -7.11
CA ALA A 15 -1.70 -20.60 -5.82
C ALA A 15 -2.56 -21.49 -4.90
N SER A 16 -3.52 -22.22 -5.46
CA SER A 16 -4.39 -23.13 -4.69
C SER A 16 -3.61 -24.32 -4.12
N ALA A 17 -2.67 -24.89 -4.91
CA ALA A 17 -1.81 -25.97 -4.44
C ALA A 17 -0.85 -25.47 -3.36
N ARG A 18 -0.26 -24.28 -3.57
CA ARG A 18 0.59 -23.61 -2.57
C ARG A 18 -0.15 -23.37 -1.26
N LEU A 19 -1.39 -22.87 -1.32
CA LEU A 19 -2.20 -22.65 -0.13
C LEU A 19 -2.46 -23.96 0.63
N ALA A 20 -2.80 -25.03 -0.09
CA ALA A 20 -3.03 -26.34 0.53
C ALA A 20 -1.77 -26.88 1.23
N GLU A 21 -0.58 -26.68 0.65
CA GLU A 21 0.70 -27.05 1.27
C GLU A 21 0.99 -26.25 2.54
N LEU A 22 0.74 -24.94 2.52
CA LEU A 22 0.89 -24.08 3.69
C LEU A 22 -0.07 -24.47 4.82
N ASP A 23 -1.35 -24.69 4.48
CA ASP A 23 -2.37 -25.09 5.44
C ASP A 23 -2.09 -26.47 6.06
N ALA A 24 -1.49 -27.38 5.28
CA ALA A 24 -1.07 -28.69 5.79
C ALA A 24 0.05 -28.60 6.83
N PHE A 25 0.93 -27.59 6.73
CA PHE A 25 1.97 -27.34 7.73
C PHE A 25 1.42 -26.62 8.96
N THR A 26 0.67 -25.54 8.76
CA THR A 26 -0.03 -24.81 9.83
C THR A 26 -1.25 -24.12 9.23
N PRO A 27 -2.48 -24.43 9.69
CA PRO A 27 -3.69 -23.83 9.17
C PRO A 27 -3.66 -22.30 9.25
N TRP A 28 -3.76 -21.64 8.10
CA TRP A 28 -3.71 -20.20 8.02
C TRP A 28 -5.09 -19.59 8.24
N THR A 29 -5.37 -19.28 9.51
CA THR A 29 -6.60 -18.61 9.93
C THR A 29 -6.44 -17.09 9.90
N SER A 30 -7.35 -16.41 9.21
CA SER A 30 -7.38 -14.95 9.06
C SER A 30 -8.81 -14.50 8.80
N SER A 31 -9.18 -13.32 9.33
CA SER A 31 -10.49 -12.70 9.08
C SER A 31 -10.51 -11.80 7.84
N ARG A 32 -9.35 -11.60 7.19
CA ARG A 32 -9.24 -10.77 5.98
C ARG A 32 -9.82 -11.50 4.78
N ALA A 33 -10.23 -10.71 3.77
CA ALA A 33 -10.48 -11.28 2.45
C ALA A 33 -9.19 -11.92 1.93
N ARG A 34 -9.32 -13.03 1.20
CA ARG A 34 -8.19 -13.76 0.62
C ARG A 34 -8.32 -13.86 -0.88
N PHE A 35 -7.24 -13.51 -1.57
CA PHE A 35 -7.06 -13.73 -3.00
C PHE A 35 -6.10 -14.90 -3.22
N VAL A 36 -6.51 -15.83 -4.09
CA VAL A 36 -5.72 -17.01 -4.47
C VAL A 36 -5.84 -17.15 -5.99
N GLY A 37 -4.74 -16.92 -6.72
CA GLY A 37 -4.78 -17.00 -8.18
C GLY A 37 -3.53 -16.44 -8.84
N THR A 38 -3.65 -16.07 -10.11
CA THR A 38 -2.54 -15.55 -10.91
C THR A 38 -2.29 -14.06 -10.65
N ALA A 39 -1.08 -13.59 -11.02
CA ALA A 39 -0.76 -12.16 -10.98
C ALA A 39 -1.69 -11.32 -11.87
N ALA A 40 -2.10 -11.83 -13.03
CA ALA A 40 -3.00 -11.14 -13.94
C ALA A 40 -4.41 -10.97 -13.35
N GLU A 41 -4.95 -12.02 -12.74
CA GLU A 41 -6.23 -11.96 -12.03
C GLU A 41 -6.17 -11.00 -10.84
N LEU A 42 -5.02 -10.95 -10.12
CA LEU A 42 -4.84 -9.99 -9.03
C LEU A 42 -4.83 -8.56 -9.54
N VAL A 43 -4.22 -8.28 -10.69
CA VAL A 43 -4.26 -6.95 -11.32
C VAL A 43 -5.70 -6.53 -11.60
N ASP A 44 -6.50 -7.42 -12.21
CA ASP A 44 -7.90 -7.13 -12.53
C ASP A 44 -8.73 -6.89 -11.26
N PHE A 45 -8.52 -7.72 -10.24
CA PHE A 45 -9.16 -7.57 -8.94
C PHE A 45 -8.80 -6.22 -8.27
N LEU A 46 -7.51 -5.88 -8.21
CA LEU A 46 -7.04 -4.63 -7.60
C LEU A 46 -7.50 -3.41 -8.39
N ALA A 47 -7.57 -3.47 -9.73
CA ALA A 47 -8.09 -2.38 -10.55
C ALA A 47 -9.56 -2.07 -10.23
N GLY A 48 -10.38 -3.11 -10.06
CA GLY A 48 -11.78 -2.95 -9.63
C GLY A 48 -11.88 -2.41 -8.20
N LEU A 49 -11.08 -2.93 -7.28
CA LEU A 49 -11.11 -2.52 -5.87
C LEU A 49 -10.64 -1.06 -5.66
N LEU A 50 -9.59 -0.63 -6.37
CA LEU A 50 -9.06 0.72 -6.30
C LEU A 50 -9.97 1.77 -6.93
N ALA A 51 -10.97 1.37 -7.71
CA ALA A 51 -12.02 2.28 -8.17
C ALA A 51 -12.95 2.75 -7.04
N VAL A 52 -13.00 2.02 -5.92
CA VAL A 52 -13.88 2.30 -4.77
C VAL A 52 -13.12 2.42 -3.44
N ALA A 53 -11.80 2.26 -3.44
CA ALA A 53 -10.97 2.33 -2.24
C ALA A 53 -9.67 3.12 -2.51
N ASP A 54 -9.27 3.96 -1.57
CA ASP A 54 -8.06 4.79 -1.67
C ASP A 54 -6.74 4.00 -1.60
N GLY A 55 -6.81 2.72 -1.22
CA GLY A 55 -5.64 1.87 -1.07
C GLY A 55 -5.95 0.50 -0.49
N VAL A 56 -5.00 -0.42 -0.68
CA VAL A 56 -5.09 -1.81 -0.26
C VAL A 56 -3.82 -2.19 0.50
N ARG A 57 -3.98 -2.84 1.66
CA ARG A 57 -2.89 -3.50 2.38
C ARG A 57 -2.84 -4.96 1.98
N LEU A 58 -1.73 -5.37 1.38
CA LEU A 58 -1.49 -6.76 0.98
C LEU A 58 -0.76 -7.49 2.10
N HIS A 59 -1.24 -8.69 2.40
CA HIS A 59 -0.69 -9.63 3.38
C HIS A 59 -0.28 -10.91 2.63
N PRO A 60 0.97 -10.98 2.16
CA PRO A 60 1.42 -12.12 1.38
C PRO A 60 1.55 -13.38 2.26
N ALA A 61 1.29 -14.54 1.66
CA ALA A 61 1.43 -15.83 2.32
C ALA A 61 2.88 -16.15 2.70
N VAL A 62 3.78 -15.85 1.77
CA VAL A 62 5.23 -16.05 1.84
C VAL A 62 5.90 -14.84 1.20
N LEU A 63 6.54 -14.02 2.04
CA LEU A 63 7.01 -12.69 1.63
C LEU A 63 7.97 -12.72 0.43
N ASP A 64 8.90 -13.66 0.39
CA ASP A 64 9.90 -13.77 -0.68
C ASP A 64 9.31 -14.19 -2.02
N VAL A 65 8.24 -14.99 -2.02
CA VAL A 65 7.56 -15.42 -3.24
C VAL A 65 6.65 -14.33 -3.78
N GLU A 66 5.68 -13.88 -2.99
CA GLU A 66 4.70 -12.92 -3.49
C GLU A 66 5.31 -11.54 -3.77
N LEU A 67 6.34 -11.11 -3.02
CA LEU A 67 6.97 -9.81 -3.30
C LEU A 67 7.63 -9.82 -4.68
N GLU A 68 8.18 -10.96 -5.11
CA GLU A 68 8.76 -11.11 -6.46
C GLU A 68 7.67 -10.95 -7.53
N GLU A 69 6.58 -11.69 -7.43
CA GLU A 69 5.44 -11.64 -8.36
C GLU A 69 4.77 -10.25 -8.37
N LEU A 70 4.59 -9.64 -7.19
CA LEU A 70 4.01 -8.30 -7.04
C LEU A 70 4.88 -7.23 -7.69
N ALA A 71 6.19 -7.27 -7.47
CA ALA A 71 7.12 -6.28 -8.00
C ALA A 71 7.33 -6.43 -9.51
N GLN A 72 7.37 -7.66 -10.03
CA GLN A 72 7.68 -7.93 -11.43
C GLN A 72 6.45 -7.92 -12.33
N LEU A 73 5.30 -8.39 -11.86
CA LEU A 73 4.12 -8.59 -12.71
C LEU A 73 2.98 -7.64 -12.36
N VAL A 74 2.66 -7.48 -11.08
CA VAL A 74 1.43 -6.77 -10.67
C VAL A 74 1.60 -5.25 -10.67
N LEU A 75 2.61 -4.73 -9.97
CA LEU A 75 2.83 -3.28 -9.85
C LEU A 75 3.12 -2.61 -11.20
N PRO A 76 3.96 -3.18 -12.10
CA PRO A 76 4.19 -2.58 -13.41
C PRO A 76 2.91 -2.51 -14.25
N GLU A 77 2.08 -3.54 -14.19
CA GLU A 77 0.84 -3.61 -14.94
C GLU A 77 -0.22 -2.62 -14.42
N LEU A 78 -0.38 -2.50 -13.09
CA LEU A 78 -1.26 -1.48 -12.50
C LEU A 78 -0.83 -0.06 -12.85
N ARG A 79 0.48 0.19 -12.92
CA ARG A 79 1.03 1.48 -13.40
C ARG A 79 0.75 1.69 -14.89
N ARG A 80 0.91 0.67 -15.72
CA ARG A 80 0.60 0.73 -17.16
C ARG A 80 -0.86 1.08 -17.42
N ARG A 81 -1.76 0.57 -16.58
CA ARG A 81 -3.20 0.88 -16.62
C ARG A 81 -3.58 2.22 -15.97
N ALA A 82 -2.59 2.98 -15.46
CA ALA A 82 -2.79 4.24 -14.75
C ALA A 82 -3.75 4.17 -13.54
N VAL A 83 -3.85 2.99 -12.91
CA VAL A 83 -4.66 2.76 -11.70
C VAL A 83 -3.99 3.36 -10.47
N LEU A 84 -2.65 3.39 -10.46
CA LEU A 84 -1.86 3.93 -9.35
C LEU A 84 -1.50 5.39 -9.58
N LYS A 85 -1.61 6.20 -8.54
CA LYS A 85 -1.14 7.59 -8.55
C LYS A 85 0.37 7.65 -8.88
N PRO A 86 0.81 8.57 -9.76
CA PRO A 86 2.23 8.79 -10.01
C PRO A 86 3.00 9.13 -8.73
N VAL A 87 4.17 8.54 -8.57
CA VAL A 87 5.07 8.81 -7.43
C VAL A 87 6.01 9.94 -7.83
N ALA A 88 5.79 11.13 -7.28
CA ALA A 88 6.74 12.23 -7.41
C ALA A 88 7.99 11.94 -6.55
N GLN A 89 9.17 12.02 -7.15
CA GLN A 89 10.43 11.87 -6.43
C GLN A 89 10.75 13.16 -5.66
N GLY A 90 11.31 13.03 -4.45
CA GLY A 90 11.85 14.16 -3.67
C GLY A 90 10.86 14.88 -2.73
N GLY A 91 9.64 14.38 -2.56
CA GLY A 91 8.66 14.91 -1.59
C GLY A 91 8.62 14.14 -0.27
N THR A 92 7.87 14.64 0.70
CA THR A 92 7.56 13.94 1.95
C THR A 92 6.52 12.83 1.71
N PHE A 93 6.50 11.80 2.56
CA PHE A 93 5.45 10.78 2.52
C PHE A 93 4.03 11.37 2.61
N ARG A 94 3.89 12.48 3.34
CA ARG A 94 2.65 13.23 3.45
C ARG A 94 2.21 13.80 2.11
N GLU A 95 3.13 14.41 1.36
CA GLU A 95 2.88 14.95 0.02
C GLU A 95 2.53 13.82 -0.97
N LEU A 96 3.23 12.68 -0.87
CA LEU A 96 2.91 11.49 -1.68
C LEU A 96 1.45 11.06 -1.50
N LEU A 97 0.99 11.01 -0.24
CA LEU A 97 -0.40 10.70 0.12
C LEU A 97 -1.40 11.85 -0.13
N GLY A 98 -0.94 13.03 -0.55
CA GLY A 98 -1.81 14.20 -0.76
C GLY A 98 -2.40 14.80 0.52
N LEU A 99 -1.72 14.59 1.65
CA LEU A 99 -2.17 15.07 2.96
C LEU A 99 -1.65 16.50 3.22
N GLU A 100 -2.48 17.37 3.80
CA GLU A 100 -2.06 18.73 4.17
C GLU A 100 -1.09 18.72 5.35
N ARG A 101 -0.08 19.60 5.33
CA ARG A 101 0.86 19.75 6.44
C ARG A 101 0.15 20.41 7.63
N PRO A 102 0.01 19.72 8.78
CA PRO A 102 -0.63 20.32 9.94
C PRO A 102 0.22 21.47 10.47
N LEU A 103 -0.42 22.57 10.83
CA LEU A 103 0.24 23.67 11.54
C LEU A 103 0.75 23.18 12.89
N SER A 104 1.94 23.63 13.28
CA SER A 104 2.44 23.38 14.62
C SER A 104 1.47 23.98 15.63
N ARG A 105 1.17 23.24 16.70
CA ARG A 105 0.36 23.73 17.83
C ARG A 105 0.92 25.01 18.48
N TYR A 106 2.20 25.31 18.26
CA TYR A 106 2.88 26.51 18.76
C TYR A 106 3.04 27.62 17.71
N ALA A 107 2.50 27.45 16.50
CA ALA A 107 2.67 28.43 15.43
C ALA A 107 2.12 29.82 15.79
N SER A 108 1.13 29.90 16.68
CA SER A 108 0.58 31.15 17.22
C SER A 108 1.40 31.77 18.36
N VAL A 109 2.23 30.99 19.06
CA VAL A 109 3.00 31.46 20.23
C VAL A 109 4.28 32.21 19.81
N GLY A 110 4.87 31.86 18.65
CA GLY A 110 6.06 32.54 18.12
C GLY A 110 5.78 33.93 17.55
N ALA A 111 4.56 34.19 17.06
CA ALA A 111 4.18 35.50 16.51
C ALA A 111 3.99 36.57 17.60
N ALA A 112 3.63 36.18 18.82
CA ALA A 112 3.45 37.09 19.95
C ALA A 112 4.77 37.50 20.64
N GLY A 113 5.85 36.71 20.47
CA GLY A 113 7.16 37.00 21.07
C GLY A 113 8.06 37.93 20.26
N ALA A 114 7.81 38.10 18.96
CA ALA A 114 8.63 38.95 18.09
C ALA A 114 8.18 40.43 18.07
N ALA A 115 6.97 40.74 18.55
CA ALA A 115 6.42 42.10 18.52
C ALA A 115 6.87 43.00 19.69
N VAL A 116 7.59 42.46 20.68
CA VAL A 116 7.94 43.18 21.94
C VAL A 116 9.38 43.69 22.01
N VAL A 117 10.23 43.45 20.99
CA VAL A 117 11.67 43.82 21.01
C VAL A 117 11.94 45.14 20.26
N GLY A 118 10.93 45.97 20.00
CA GLY A 118 11.02 47.14 19.12
C GLY A 118 10.75 48.51 19.74
N LEU A 119 10.72 48.66 21.07
CA LEU A 119 10.45 49.95 21.74
C LEU A 119 11.29 50.13 23.01
N GLU A 120 12.55 50.52 22.87
CA GLU A 120 13.25 51.28 23.90
C GLU A 120 14.25 52.23 23.24
N ASN A 121 14.05 53.52 23.52
CA ASN A 121 14.80 54.71 23.12
C ASN A 121 15.51 55.25 24.36
#